data_AF-A0A3D1GU34-F1
#
_entry.id   AF-A0A3D1GU34-F1
#
_cell.length_a   1.000
_cell.length_b   1.000
_cell.length_c   1.000
_cell.angle_alpha   90.00
_cell.angle_beta   90.00
_cell.angle_gamma   90.00
#
_symmetry.space_group_name_H-M   'P 1'
#
loop_
_entity.id
_entity.type
_entity.pdbx_description
1 polymer ?
#
loop_
_entity_poly.entity_id
_entity_poly.type
_entity_poly.pdbx_seq_one_letter_code
_entity_poly.pdbx_strand_id
1 'polypeptide(L)' 'MSETPAPPHGNALPARQARIKKLIYRASYTGMKETDLLLGQFASRYLPDLSDEELDMFEALLEAGDPKILA' A
#
# COMPACT_ATOMS: atom_id res chain seq x y z
N MET A 1 -10.94 2.48 -21.18
CA MET A 1 -9.98 2.82 -20.11
C MET A 1 -9.42 1.49 -19.66
N SER A 2 -8.25 1.18 -20.18
CA SER A 2 -7.65 -0.15 -20.15
C SER A 2 -6.52 -0.11 -19.14
N GLU A 3 -6.79 -0.47 -17.89
CA GLU A 3 -5.72 -0.83 -16.96
C GLU A 3 -5.67 -2.36 -16.90
N THR A 4 -4.64 -2.86 -17.57
CA THR A 4 -4.20 -4.25 -17.66
C THR A 4 -4.11 -4.88 -16.26
N PRO A 5 -4.54 -6.14 -16.06
CA PRO A 5 -4.21 -6.86 -14.83
C PRO A 5 -2.69 -7.03 -14.75
N ALA A 6 -2.06 -6.39 -13.77
CA ALA A 6 -0.65 -6.58 -13.46
C ALA A 6 -0.36 -8.08 -13.25
N PRO A 7 0.76 -8.61 -13.77
CA PRO A 7 1.10 -10.03 -13.67
C PRO A 7 1.29 -10.44 -12.20
N PRO A 8 1.18 -11.74 -11.86
CA PRO A 8 1.46 -12.22 -10.51
C PRO A 8 2.96 -11.99 -10.18
N HIS A 9 3.26 -10.89 -9.51
CA HIS A 9 4.61 -10.56 -9.07
C HIS A 9 5.05 -11.63 -8.07
N GLY A 10 5.94 -12.51 -8.53
CA GLY A 10 6.39 -13.70 -7.84
C GLY A 10 6.68 -13.43 -6.36
N ASN A 11 6.03 -14.22 -5.51
CA ASN A 11 6.02 -14.09 -4.06
C ASN A 11 7.38 -14.45 -3.38
N ALA A 12 8.52 -14.15 -4.01
CA ALA A 12 9.74 -14.94 -3.84
C ALA A 12 10.83 -14.32 -2.94
N LEU A 13 10.72 -13.07 -2.46
CA LEU A 13 11.80 -12.45 -1.67
C LEU A 13 11.35 -12.03 -0.26
N PRO A 14 12.00 -12.52 0.82
CA PRO A 14 11.69 -12.14 2.21
C PRO A 14 11.71 -10.63 2.45
N ALA A 15 12.58 -9.89 1.74
CA ALA A 15 12.66 -8.44 1.81
C ALA A 15 11.37 -7.75 1.32
N ARG A 16 10.76 -8.25 0.24
CA ARG A 16 9.51 -7.70 -0.31
C ARG A 16 8.34 -7.92 0.67
N GLN A 17 8.25 -9.11 1.26
CA GLN A 17 7.21 -9.39 2.26
C GLN A 17 7.36 -8.51 3.51
N ALA A 18 8.59 -8.26 3.96
CA ALA A 18 8.85 -7.34 5.07
C ALA A 18 8.43 -5.90 4.73
N ARG A 19 8.69 -5.45 3.50
CA ARG A 19 8.25 -4.14 2.98
C ARG A 19 6.73 -4.03 2.99
N ILE A 20 6.00 -5.00 2.43
CA ILE A 20 4.54 -5.02 2.41
C ILE A 20 3.96 -4.94 3.82
N LYS A 21 4.47 -5.74 4.76
CA LYS A 21 4.02 -5.70 6.16
C LYS A 21 4.22 -4.33 6.80
N LYS A 22 5.36 -3.67 6.52
CA LYS A 22 5.63 -2.32 7.01
C LYS A 22 4.64 -1.30 6.44
N LEU A 23 4.33 -1.39 5.15
CA LEU A 23 3.38 -0.48 4.50
C LEU A 23 1.93 -0.68 5.00
N ILE A 24 1.49 -1.93 5.19
CA ILE A 24 0.17 -2.24 5.79
C ILE A 24 0.07 -1.66 7.20
N TYR A 25 1.12 -1.85 8.01
CA TYR A 25 1.18 -1.25 9.34
C TYR A 25 1.07 0.27 9.24
N ARG A 26 1.90 0.92 8.43
CA ARG A 26 1.88 2.39 8.30
C ARG A 26 0.52 2.94 7.85
N ALA A 27 -0.18 2.22 6.96
CA ALA A 27 -1.54 2.55 6.50
C ALA A 27 -2.64 2.38 7.56
N SER A 28 -2.36 1.66 8.66
CA SER A 28 -3.30 1.37 9.74
C SER A 28 -3.08 2.24 10.98
N TYR A 29 -2.11 3.17 10.94
CA TYR A 29 -1.74 4.07 12.04
C TYR A 29 -1.55 5.51 11.55
N THR A 30 -2.44 6.00 10.68
CA THR A 30 -2.45 7.40 10.24
C THR A 30 -3.03 8.33 11.31
N GLY A 31 -3.75 7.79 12.30
CA GLY A 31 -4.32 8.53 13.43
C GLY A 31 -5.77 8.96 13.21
N MET A 32 -6.33 8.69 12.04
CA MET A 32 -7.76 8.82 11.75
C MET A 32 -8.39 7.45 11.54
N LYS A 33 -9.34 7.09 12.41
CA LYS A 33 -9.96 5.75 12.43
C LYS A 33 -10.63 5.35 11.11
N GLU A 34 -11.23 6.30 10.39
CA GLU A 34 -11.87 6.04 9.09
C GLU A 34 -10.82 5.79 8.00
N THR A 35 -9.78 6.61 7.97
CA THR A 35 -8.63 6.46 7.07
C THR A 35 -7.89 5.15 7.33
N ASP A 36 -7.66 4.80 8.60
CA ASP A 36 -7.03 3.54 9.01
C ASP A 36 -7.85 2.32 8.55
N LEU A 37 -9.18 2.38 8.66
CA LEU A 37 -10.05 1.31 8.21
C LEU A 37 -10.02 1.13 6.69
N LEU A 38 -10.08 2.24 5.95
CA LEU A 38 -10.10 2.23 4.48
C LEU A 38 -8.73 1.83 3.91
N LEU A 39 -7.67 2.52 4.32
CA LEU A 39 -6.31 2.25 3.85
C LEU A 39 -5.76 0.92 4.38
N GLY A 40 -6.04 0.55 5.62
CA GLY A 40 -5.62 -0.74 6.18
C GLY A 40 -6.25 -1.93 5.47
N GLN A 41 -7.56 -1.87 5.17
CA GLN A 41 -8.23 -2.93 4.40
C GLN A 41 -7.76 -2.96 2.94
N PHE A 42 -7.61 -1.81 2.30
CA PHE A 42 -7.04 -1.73 0.95
C PHE A 42 -5.64 -2.34 0.94
N ALA A 43 -4.77 -1.94 1.87
CA ALA A 43 -3.40 -2.35 1.88
C ALA A 43 -3.24 -3.85 2.11
N SER A 44 -3.97 -4.42 3.08
CA SER A 44 -3.92 -5.86 3.35
C SER A 44 -4.42 -6.71 2.17
N ARG A 45 -5.35 -6.19 1.37
CA ARG A 45 -5.93 -6.90 0.23
C ARG A 45 -5.12 -6.79 -1.05
N TYR A 46 -4.53 -5.62 -1.33
CA TYR A 46 -3.95 -5.34 -2.66
C TYR A 46 -2.43 -5.27 -2.67
N LEU A 47 -1.75 -4.80 -1.59
CA LEU A 47 -0.28 -4.68 -1.58
C LEU A 47 0.48 -5.99 -1.88
N PRO A 48 0.01 -7.19 -1.49
CA PRO A 48 0.66 -8.44 -1.86
C PRO A 48 0.81 -8.62 -3.38
N ASP A 49 -0.18 -8.13 -4.14
CA ASP A 49 -0.31 -8.31 -5.59
C ASP A 49 0.27 -7.14 -6.40
N LEU A 50 0.62 -6.02 -5.75
CA LEU A 50 1.23 -4.85 -6.41
C LEU A 50 2.66 -5.10 -6.88
N SER A 51 3.05 -4.53 -8.02
CA SER A 51 4.45 -4.43 -8.45
C SER A 51 5.30 -3.62 -7.46
N ASP A 52 6.63 -3.75 -7.55
CA ASP A 52 7.53 -2.94 -6.72
C ASP A 52 7.38 -1.43 -7.00
N GLU A 53 7.07 -1.05 -8.25
CA GLU A 53 6.78 0.34 -8.65
C GLU A 53 5.48 0.86 -8.00
N GLU A 54 4.43 0.03 -7.97
CA GLU A 54 3.18 0.39 -7.30
C GLU A 54 3.34 0.44 -5.77
N LEU A 55 4.20 -0.41 -5.20
CA LEU A 55 4.59 -0.30 -3.79
C LEU A 55 5.36 0.99 -3.49
N ASP A 56 6.24 1.43 -4.40
CA ASP A 56 6.93 2.74 -4.30
C ASP A 56 5.90 3.88 -4.33
N MET A 57 4.91 3.83 -5.21
CA MET A 57 3.84 4.83 -5.29
C MET A 57 3.01 4.86 -3.99
N PHE A 58 2.64 3.70 -3.46
CA PHE A 58 1.90 3.62 -2.19
C PHE A 58 2.74 4.15 -1.01
N GLU A 59 4.03 3.87 -0.99
CA GLU A 59 4.94 4.41 0.02
C GLU A 59 5.03 5.94 -0.08
N ALA A 60 5.21 6.50 -1.28
CA ALA A 60 5.23 7.93 -1.51
C ALA A 60 3.91 8.62 -1.10
N LEU A 61 2.76 7.97 -1.34
CA LEU A 61 1.46 8.43 -0.88
C LEU A 61 1.43 8.54 0.65
N LEU A 62 1.86 7.49 1.37
CA LEU A 62 1.92 7.50 2.83
C LEU A 62 2.91 8.53 3.38
N GLU A 63 4.01 8.79 2.68
CA GLU A 63 5.00 9.81 3.06
C GLU A 63 4.52 11.25 2.83
N ALA A 64 3.63 11.47 1.86
CA ALA A 64 3.02 12.77 1.64
C ALA A 64 2.14 13.24 2.81
N GLY A 65 1.65 12.30 3.64
CA GLY A 65 0.93 12.56 4.88
C GLY A 65 -0.54 12.97 4.71
N ASP A 66 -1.31 12.77 5.78
CA ASP A 66 -2.76 12.98 5.89
C ASP A 66 -3.28 14.36 5.39
N PRO A 67 -2.61 15.51 5.65
CA PRO A 67 -3.10 16.83 5.20
C PRO A 67 -3.12 17.01 3.68
N LYS A 68 -2.39 16.20 2.92
CA LYS A 68 -2.39 16.23 1.44
C LYS A 68 -3.23 15.13 0.81
N ILE A 69 -3.57 14.07 1.55
CA ILE A 69 -4.42 12.98 1.05
C ILE A 69 -5.90 13.37 1.09
N LEU A 70 -6.31 14.22 2.04
CA LEU A 70 -7.69 14.69 2.22
C LEU A 70 -7.98 16.11 1.66
N ALA A 71 -7.04 16.71 0.93
CA ALA A 71 -7.15 18.09 0.41
C ALA A 71 -7.88 18.18 -0.93
#